data_AF-A0A1H7GWT7-F1
#
_entry.id   AF-A0A1H7GWT7-F1
#
_cell.length_a   1.000
_cell.length_b   1.000
_cell.length_c   1.000
_cell.angle_alpha   90.00
_cell.angle_beta   90.00
_cell.angle_gamma   90.00
#
_symmetry.space_group_name_H-M   'P 1'
#
loop_
_entity.id
_entity.type
_entity.pdbx_description
1 polymer ?
#
loop_
_entity_poly.entity_id
_entity_poly.type
_entity_poly.pdbx_seq_one_letter_code
_entity_poly.pdbx_strand_id
1 'polypeptide(L)'
;MAKTRFGSLDGIHQIKQKNVAGSTMISAGLFLLIFILFLFAVSKASAGSVTEQRQSLSDAIDRAIIQCYVTEGRYPESFEYLQENYGIIYDDDRFRVDYVIYGSNMRPEVTIINLED
;
A
#
# COMPACT_ATOMS: atom_id res chain seq x y z
N MET A 1 -2.30 -30.08 -74.66
CA MET A 1 -3.14 -30.37 -73.47
C MET A 1 -2.74 -29.42 -72.35
N ALA A 2 -3.73 -28.90 -71.62
CA ALA A 2 -3.68 -27.66 -70.85
C ALA A 2 -2.61 -27.60 -69.75
N LYS A 3 -1.82 -26.52 -69.74
CA LYS A 3 -1.01 -26.10 -68.60
C LYS A 3 -1.90 -25.21 -67.72
N THR A 4 -2.61 -25.82 -66.77
CA THR A 4 -3.44 -25.07 -65.84
C THR A 4 -2.54 -24.22 -64.94
N ARG A 5 -2.82 -22.91 -64.96
CA ARG A 5 -2.14 -21.89 -64.17
C ARG A 5 -2.58 -22.06 -62.71
N PHE A 6 -1.87 -22.88 -61.96
CA PHE A 6 -2.02 -22.90 -60.50
C PHE A 6 -1.34 -21.64 -59.95
N GLY A 7 -2.11 -20.56 -59.88
CA GLY A 7 -1.70 -19.29 -59.29
C GLY A 7 -1.41 -19.47 -57.80
N SER A 8 -0.22 -19.02 -57.41
CA SER A 8 0.31 -18.90 -56.04
C SER A 8 -0.75 -18.76 -54.95
N LEU A 9 -0.95 -19.85 -54.18
CA LEU A 9 -1.68 -19.86 -52.91
C LEU A 9 -0.79 -19.39 -51.73
N ASP A 10 0.48 -19.08 -51.97
CA ASP A 10 1.44 -18.62 -50.93
C ASP A 10 1.17 -17.19 -50.43
N GLY A 11 0.44 -16.37 -51.21
CA GLY A 11 0.21 -14.97 -50.85
C GLY A 11 -0.76 -14.74 -49.68
N ILE A 12 -1.65 -15.70 -49.40
CA ILE A 12 -2.74 -15.52 -48.42
C ILE A 12 -2.23 -15.70 -46.98
N HIS A 13 -1.25 -16.57 -46.78
CA HIS A 13 -0.61 -16.79 -45.47
C HIS A 13 0.22 -15.58 -45.02
N GLN A 14 0.89 -14.90 -45.96
CA GLN A 14 1.76 -13.74 -45.68
C GLN A 14 0.96 -12.50 -45.21
N ILE A 15 -0.25 -12.28 -45.74
CA ILE A 15 -1.07 -11.09 -45.43
C ILE A 15 -1.69 -11.19 -44.02
N LYS A 16 -2.11 -12.39 -43.60
CA LYS A 16 -2.69 -12.60 -42.26
C LYS A 16 -1.63 -12.51 -41.17
N GLN A 17 -0.42 -13.03 -41.42
CA GLN A 17 0.67 -13.04 -40.44
C GLN A 17 1.20 -11.64 -40.12
N LYS A 18 1.32 -10.76 -41.14
CA LYS A 18 1.80 -9.38 -40.97
C LYS A 18 0.84 -8.50 -40.14
N ASN A 19 -0.47 -8.67 -40.32
CA ASN A 19 -1.49 -7.90 -39.59
C ASN A 19 -1.69 -8.40 -38.15
N VAL A 20 -1.59 -9.71 -37.92
CA VAL A 20 -1.65 -10.29 -36.57
C VAL A 20 -0.39 -9.97 -35.77
N ALA A 21 0.80 -10.02 -36.38
CA ALA A 21 2.03 -9.62 -35.70
C ALA A 21 2.03 -8.12 -35.33
N GLY A 22 1.49 -7.25 -36.19
CA GLY A 22 1.33 -5.83 -35.87
C GLY A 22 0.33 -5.58 -34.74
N SER A 23 -0.82 -6.26 -34.72
CA SER A 23 -1.83 -6.08 -33.68
C SER A 23 -1.41 -6.68 -32.34
N THR A 24 -0.65 -7.79 -32.33
CA THR A 24 -0.10 -8.37 -31.09
C THR A 24 1.00 -7.50 -30.48
N MET A 25 1.83 -6.84 -31.29
CA MET A 25 2.82 -5.89 -30.78
C MET A 25 2.16 -4.66 -30.13
N ILE A 26 1.06 -4.15 -30.71
CA ILE A 26 0.31 -3.03 -30.14
C ILE A 26 -0.37 -3.43 -28.83
N SER A 27 -1.03 -4.59 -28.79
CA SER A 27 -1.68 -5.07 -27.56
C SER A 27 -0.67 -5.37 -26.44
N ALA A 28 0.50 -5.93 -26.78
CA ALA A 28 1.59 -6.12 -25.84
C ALA A 28 2.14 -4.78 -25.30
N GLY A 29 2.31 -3.78 -26.18
CA GLY A 29 2.72 -2.44 -25.78
C GLY A 29 1.72 -1.76 -24.85
N LEU A 30 0.43 -1.86 -25.16
CA LEU A 30 -0.63 -1.32 -24.31
C LEU A 30 -0.70 -2.04 -22.96
N PHE A 31 -0.55 -3.36 -22.95
CA PHE A 31 -0.48 -4.14 -21.71
C PHE A 31 0.70 -3.70 -20.84
N LEU A 32 1.89 -3.55 -21.42
CA LEU A 32 3.08 -3.09 -20.70
C LEU A 32 2.89 -1.67 -20.14
N LEU A 33 2.27 -0.77 -20.92
CA LEU A 33 1.97 0.58 -20.46
C LEU A 33 1.02 0.57 -19.26
N ILE A 34 -0.08 -0.19 -19.35
CA ILE A 34 -1.04 -0.34 -18.23
C ILE A 34 -0.35 -0.98 -17.02
N PHE A 35 0.49 -2.00 -17.23
CA PHE A 35 1.22 -2.68 -16.16
C PHE A 35 2.20 -1.75 -15.45
N ILE A 36 2.96 -0.94 -16.19
CA ILE A 36 3.85 0.07 -15.61
C ILE A 36 3.05 1.10 -14.81
N LEU A 37 1.94 1.61 -15.35
CA LEU A 37 1.06 2.54 -14.64
C LEU A 37 0.49 1.92 -13.34
N PHE A 38 0.11 0.64 -13.39
CA PHE A 38 -0.35 -0.11 -12.22
C PHE A 38 0.75 -0.21 -11.16
N LEU A 39 1.98 -0.54 -11.54
CA LEU A 39 3.12 -0.59 -10.61
C LEU A 39 3.35 0.79 -9.97
N PHE A 40 3.32 1.87 -10.74
CA PHE A 40 3.44 3.24 -10.21
C PHE A 40 2.32 3.58 -9.22
N ALA A 41 1.08 3.20 -9.52
CA ALA A 41 -0.05 3.41 -8.62
C ALA A 41 0.11 2.64 -7.31
N VAL A 42 0.50 1.37 -7.38
CA VAL A 42 0.76 0.52 -6.21
C VAL A 42 1.93 1.06 -5.39
N SER A 43 3.03 1.48 -6.01
CA SER A 43 4.16 2.06 -5.29
C SER A 43 3.80 3.34 -4.55
N LYS A 44 2.96 4.20 -5.15
CA LYS A 44 2.47 5.42 -4.47
C LYS A 44 1.50 5.11 -3.33
N ALA A 45 0.66 4.08 -3.46
CA ALA A 45 -0.22 3.64 -2.39
C ALA A 45 0.52 2.89 -1.28
N SER A 46 1.60 2.19 -1.63
CA SER A 46 2.43 1.42 -0.69
C SER A 46 3.41 2.29 0.07
N ALA A 47 3.86 3.39 -0.51
CA ALA A 47 4.51 4.49 0.20
C ALA A 47 3.42 5.26 0.96
N GLY A 48 2.80 4.60 1.95
CA GLY A 48 1.83 5.23 2.83
C GLY A 48 2.43 6.52 3.35
N SER A 49 1.72 7.63 3.15
CA SER A 49 2.29 8.94 3.49
C SER A 49 2.69 8.96 4.97
N VAL A 50 3.75 9.67 5.33
CA VAL A 50 4.17 9.83 6.74
C VAL A 50 2.97 10.24 7.61
N THR A 51 2.11 11.09 7.07
CA THR A 51 0.82 11.49 7.65
C THR A 51 -0.13 10.31 7.92
N GLU A 52 -0.30 9.39 6.98
CA GLU A 52 -1.14 8.20 7.17
C GLU A 52 -0.57 7.26 8.23
N GLN A 53 0.74 7.06 8.25
CA GLN A 53 1.41 6.24 9.26
C GLN A 53 1.25 6.86 10.66
N ARG A 54 1.46 8.17 10.78
CA ARG A 54 1.22 8.93 12.02
C ARG A 54 -0.23 8.81 12.49
N GLN A 55 -1.19 8.92 11.57
CA GLN A 55 -2.61 8.81 11.89
C GLN A 55 -2.97 7.38 12.33
N SER A 56 -2.47 6.37 11.63
CA SER A 56 -2.68 4.96 11.97
C SER A 56 -2.16 4.64 13.38
N LEU A 57 -0.97 5.14 13.72
CA LEU A 57 -0.39 5.04 15.06
C LEU A 57 -1.26 5.75 16.11
N SER A 58 -1.70 6.99 15.83
CA SER A 58 -2.59 7.75 16.71
C SER A 58 -3.87 6.98 17.01
N ASP A 59 -4.52 6.44 15.98
CA ASP A 59 -5.77 5.71 16.13
C ASP A 59 -5.55 4.38 16.90
N ALA A 60 -4.40 3.73 16.71
CA ALA A 60 -4.06 2.51 17.43
C ALA A 60 -3.86 2.77 18.93
N ILE A 61 -3.11 3.83 19.27
CA ILE A 61 -2.88 4.24 20.66
C ILE A 61 -4.21 4.62 21.32
N ASP A 62 -5.04 5.41 20.65
CA ASP A 62 -6.34 5.83 21.16
C ASP A 62 -7.27 4.64 21.46
N ARG A 63 -7.33 3.66 20.54
CA ARG A 63 -8.08 2.43 20.76
C ARG A 63 -7.53 1.64 21.95
N ALA A 64 -6.21 1.52 22.08
CA ALA A 64 -5.59 0.76 23.16
C ALA A 64 -5.83 1.42 24.54
N ILE A 65 -5.77 2.75 24.62
CA ILE A 65 -6.10 3.51 25.84
C ILE A 65 -7.54 3.24 26.26
N ILE A 66 -8.49 3.34 25.32
CA ILE A 66 -9.90 3.09 25.60
C ILE A 66 -10.12 1.63 26.00
N GLN A 67 -9.48 0.69 25.30
CA GLN A 67 -9.57 -0.72 25.59
C GLN A 67 -9.10 -1.01 27.02
N CYS A 68 -7.95 -0.50 27.43
CA CYS A 68 -7.43 -0.61 28.79
C CYS A 68 -8.44 -0.12 29.84
N TYR A 69 -9.02 1.06 29.61
CA TYR A 69 -10.03 1.59 30.53
C TYR A 69 -11.28 0.70 30.61
N VAL A 70 -11.73 0.16 29.47
CA VAL A 70 -12.92 -0.71 29.41
C VAL A 70 -12.66 -2.08 30.05
N THR A 71 -11.50 -2.68 29.81
CA THR A 71 -11.21 -4.06 30.25
C THR A 71 -10.62 -4.13 31.65
N GLU A 72 -9.85 -3.14 32.07
CA GLU A 72 -9.14 -3.14 33.35
C GLU A 72 -9.69 -2.13 34.36
N GLY A 73 -10.56 -1.21 33.92
CA GLY A 73 -11.13 -0.17 34.78
C GLY A 73 -10.17 0.95 35.14
N ARG A 74 -9.03 1.07 34.43
CA ARG A 74 -8.00 2.10 34.64
C ARG A 74 -7.37 2.53 33.32
N TYR A 75 -6.88 3.77 33.26
CA TYR A 75 -6.04 4.21 32.15
C TYR A 75 -4.65 3.55 32.20
N PRO A 76 -3.94 3.45 31.07
CA PRO A 76 -2.63 2.83 31.02
C PRO A 76 -1.60 3.66 31.78
N GLU A 77 -0.75 2.99 32.56
CA GLU A 77 0.23 3.61 33.45
C GLU A 77 1.51 4.11 32.74
N SER A 78 1.73 3.67 31.51
CA SER A 78 2.80 4.14 30.65
C SER A 78 2.49 3.83 29.19
N PHE A 79 3.27 4.40 28.28
CA PHE A 79 3.20 4.02 26.87
C PHE A 79 3.75 2.60 26.64
N GLU A 80 4.81 2.20 27.37
CA GLU A 80 5.38 0.86 27.31
C GLU A 80 4.34 -0.21 27.68
N TYR A 81 3.46 0.08 28.64
CA TYR A 81 2.35 -0.81 28.98
C TYR A 81 1.45 -1.10 27.77
N LEU A 82 1.20 -0.09 26.92
CA LEU A 82 0.44 -0.27 25.67
C LEU A 82 1.22 -1.09 24.65
N GLN A 83 2.53 -0.94 24.56
CA GLN A 83 3.37 -1.73 23.66
C GLN A 83 3.35 -3.21 24.04
N GLU A 84 3.53 -3.51 25.32
CA GLU A 84 3.61 -4.88 25.84
C GLU A 84 2.26 -5.60 25.87
N ASN A 85 1.19 -4.92 26.28
CA ASN A 85 -0.11 -5.56 26.56
C ASN A 85 -1.14 -5.37 25.44
N TYR A 86 -0.98 -4.35 24.60
CA TYR A 86 -1.92 -4.02 23.51
C TYR A 86 -1.28 -4.10 22.12
N GLY A 87 0.00 -4.49 22.03
CA GLY A 87 0.68 -4.77 20.77
C GLY A 87 0.89 -3.53 19.90
N ILE A 88 1.09 -2.36 20.51
CA ILE A 88 1.44 -1.15 19.76
C ILE A 88 2.87 -1.28 19.24
N ILE A 89 2.99 -1.36 17.91
CA ILE A 89 4.25 -1.45 17.19
C ILE A 89 4.31 -0.26 16.23
N TYR A 90 5.44 0.44 16.24
CA TYR A 90 5.68 1.58 15.37
C TYR A 90 7.18 1.72 15.07
N ASP A 91 7.51 2.60 14.14
CA ASP A 91 8.88 2.93 13.76
C ASP A 91 9.40 4.06 14.66
N ASP A 92 10.30 3.72 15.59
CA ASP A 92 10.88 4.62 16.58
C ASP A 92 12.02 5.50 16.02
N ASP A 93 12.56 5.15 14.85
CA ASP A 93 13.49 5.99 14.10
C ASP A 93 12.75 7.16 13.42
N ARG A 94 11.45 6.98 13.11
CA ARG A 94 10.64 7.96 12.36
C ARG A 94 9.66 8.73 13.22
N PHE A 95 9.12 8.12 14.27
CA PHE A 95 8.18 8.78 15.17
C PHE A 95 8.67 8.74 16.61
N ARG A 96 8.35 9.79 17.35
CA ARG A 96 8.49 9.84 18.80
C ARG A 96 7.11 10.00 19.42
N VAL A 97 6.75 9.11 20.34
CA VAL A 97 5.51 9.22 21.10
C VAL A 97 5.81 9.88 22.44
N ASP A 98 5.23 11.04 22.67
CA ASP A 98 5.18 11.69 23.98
C ASP A 98 3.87 11.32 24.66
N TYR A 99 3.97 10.81 25.88
CA TYR A 99 2.85 10.24 26.62
C TYR A 99 2.84 10.81 28.03
N VAL A 100 1.84 11.64 28.31
CA VAL A 100 1.76 12.42 29.55
C VAL A 100 0.55 12.00 30.38
N ILE A 101 0.81 11.67 31.65
CA ILE A 101 -0.22 11.32 32.63
C ILE A 101 -0.32 12.43 33.68
N TYR A 102 -1.49 13.04 33.79
CA TYR A 102 -1.77 14.07 34.82
C TYR A 102 -2.37 13.48 36.10
N GLY A 103 -2.93 12.27 36.02
CA GLY A 103 -3.51 11.54 37.14
C GLY A 103 -4.03 10.18 36.70
N SER A 104 -4.10 9.22 37.62
CA SER A 104 -4.49 7.83 37.32
C SER A 104 -5.93 7.65 36.85
N ASN A 105 -6.78 8.66 37.07
CA ASN A 105 -8.18 8.70 36.63
C ASN A 105 -8.42 9.61 35.41
N MET A 106 -7.36 10.22 34.86
CA MET A 106 -7.46 11.08 33.69
C MET A 106 -6.90 10.35 32.47
N ARG A 107 -7.54 10.59 31.32
CA ARG A 107 -7.06 10.06 30.06
C ARG A 107 -5.66 10.65 29.79
N PRO A 108 -4.68 9.83 29.42
CA PRO A 108 -3.35 10.31 29.04
C PRO A 108 -3.45 11.22 27.81
N GLU A 109 -2.57 12.21 27.77
CA GLU A 109 -2.33 13.02 26.58
C GLU A 109 -1.23 12.35 25.75
N VAL A 110 -1.46 12.25 24.44
CA VAL A 110 -0.57 11.58 23.51
C VAL A 110 -0.24 12.53 22.37
N THR A 111 1.05 12.77 22.16
CA THR A 111 1.55 13.54 21.03
C THR A 111 2.50 12.69 20.22
N ILE A 112 2.26 12.59 18.91
CA ILE A 112 3.15 11.88 17.98
C ILE A 112 3.93 12.92 17.18
N ILE A 113 5.23 12.94 17.40
CA ILE A 113 6.20 13.83 16.76
C ILE A 113 6.85 13.06 15.61
N ASN A 114 6.94 13.68 14.44
CA ASN A 114 7.73 13.16 13.33
C ASN A 114 9.18 13.61 13.50
N LEU A 115 10.12 12.67 13.38
CA LEU A 115 11.56 12.94 13.53
C LEU A 115 12.22 13.34 12.19
N GLU A 116 11.54 13.12 11.07
CA GLU A 116 12.03 13.44 9.72
C GLU A 116 11.63 14.84 9.23
N ASP A 117 10.84 15.61 10.00
CA ASP A 117 10.33 16.94 9.65
C ASP A 117 11.22 18.11 10.12
#